data_AF-A0A1M7GVD2-F1
#
_entry.id   AF-A0A1M7GVD2-F1
#
_cell.length_a   1.000
_cell.length_b   1.000
_cell.length_c   1.000
_cell.angle_alpha   90.00
_cell.angle_beta   90.00
_cell.angle_gamma   90.00
#
_symmetry.space_group_name_H-M   'P 1'
#
loop_
_entity.id
_entity.type
_entity.pdbx_description
1 polymer ?
#
loop_
_entity_poly.entity_id
_entity_poly.type
_entity_poly.pdbx_seq_one_letter_code
_entity_poly.pdbx_strand_id
1 'polypeptide(L)' 'MTKAQIFPFILILLDLAAAVAYGVVDGDIRKVIYWVSAAVLSITVTF' A
#
# COMPACT_ATOMS: atom_id res chain seq x y z
N MET A 1 -0.67 -1.13 18.91
CA MET A 1 -0.25 -0.08 17.97
C MET A 1 -0.04 1.21 18.74
N THR A 2 1.17 1.76 18.72
CA THR A 2 1.43 3.09 19.29
C THR A 2 0.78 4.16 18.41
N LYS A 3 0.52 5.36 18.94
CA LYS A 3 -0.08 6.46 18.17
C LYS A 3 0.71 6.77 16.88
N ALA A 4 2.01 6.54 16.90
CA ALA A 4 2.90 6.71 15.74
C ALA A 4 2.64 5.70 14.61
N GLN A 5 2.01 4.55 14.89
CA GLN A 5 1.74 3.50 13.88
C GLN A 5 0.39 3.65 13.19
N ILE A 6 -0.50 4.52 13.68
CA ILE A 6 -1.86 4.67 13.12
C ILE A 6 -1.82 5.28 11.72
N PHE A 7 -1.05 6.35 11.55
CA PHE A 7 -0.89 7.02 10.26
C PHE A 7 -0.24 6.11 9.20
N PRO A 8 0.93 5.47 9.46
CA PRO A 8 1.52 4.58 8.47
C PRO A 8 0.67 3.34 8.20
N PHE A 9 -0.14 2.86 9.17
CA PHE A 9 -1.10 1.80 8.91
C PHE A 9 -2.19 2.21 7.89
N ILE A 10 -2.68 3.44 7.97
CA ILE A 10 -3.63 3.98 6.97
C ILE A 10 -2.95 4.08 5.59
N LEU A 11 -1.67 4.48 5.54
CA LEU A 11 -0.92 4.52 4.28
C LEU A 11 -0.78 3.13 3.64
N ILE A 12 -0.47 2.10 4.43
CA ILE A 12 -0.40 0.71 3.95
C ILE A 12 -1.74 0.27 3.34
N LEU A 13 -2.86 0.59 3.99
CA LEU A 13 -4.19 0.27 3.47
C LEU A 13 -4.50 1.03 2.18
N LEU A 14 -4.09 2.30 2.07
CA LEU A 14 -4.25 3.09 0.85
C LEU A 14 -3.39 2.56 -0.29
N ASP A 15 -2.16 2.12 -0.02
CA ASP A 15 -1.28 1.52 -1.03
C ASP A 15 -1.89 0.23 -1.59
N LEU A 16 -2.44 -0.63 -0.72
CA LEU A 16 -3.14 -1.84 -1.14
C LEU A 16 -4.43 -1.53 -1.92
N ALA A 17 -5.21 -0.54 -1.47
CA ALA A 17 -6.40 -0.09 -2.18
C ALA A 17 -6.07 0.48 -3.57
N ALA A 18 -4.98 1.23 -3.70
CA ALA A 18 -4.48 1.73 -4.98
C ALA A 18 -4.02 0.59 -5.88
N ALA A 19 -3.29 -0.40 -5.34
CA ALA A 19 -2.90 -1.58 -6.10
C ALA A 19 -4.11 -2.32 -6.68
N VAL A 20 -5.16 -2.50 -5.88
CA VAL A 20 -6.41 -3.13 -6.34
C VAL A 20 -7.13 -2.23 -7.35
N ALA A 21 -7.25 -0.93 -7.10
CA ALA A 21 -7.91 0.00 -8.01
C ALA A 21 -7.23 0.04 -9.38
N TYR A 22 -5.91 0.19 -9.44
CA TYR A 22 -5.16 0.19 -10.71
C TYR A 22 -5.16 -1.18 -11.39
N GLY A 23 -5.15 -2.28 -10.63
CA GLY A 23 -5.24 -3.63 -11.17
C GLY A 23 -6.60 -3.96 -11.78
N VAL A 24 -7.69 -3.49 -11.16
CA VAL A 24 -9.07 -3.80 -11.58
C VAL A 24 -9.58 -2.82 -12.64
N VAL A 25 -9.24 -1.53 -12.55
CA VAL A 25 -9.79 -0.49 -13.44
C VAL A 25 -8.96 -0.32 -14.70
N ASP A 26 -7.63 -0.21 -14.57
CA ASP A 26 -6.72 0.04 -15.71
C ASP A 26 -6.12 -1.26 -16.28
N GLY A 27 -6.13 -2.37 -15.51
CA GLY A 27 -5.39 -3.58 -15.87
C GLY A 27 -3.86 -3.39 -15.89
N ASP A 28 -3.35 -2.28 -15.36
CA ASP A 28 -1.95 -1.92 -15.41
C ASP A 28 -1.16 -2.59 -14.28
N ILE A 29 -0.69 -3.80 -14.56
CA ILE A 29 0.06 -4.66 -13.64
C ILE A 29 1.33 -3.95 -13.11
N ARG A 30 1.93 -3.01 -13.86
CA ARG A 30 3.11 -2.29 -13.39
C ARG A 30 2.79 -1.40 -12.20
N LYS A 31 1.64 -0.71 -12.24
CA LYS A 31 1.15 0.07 -11.11
C LYS A 31 0.79 -0.82 -9.93
N VAL A 32 0.19 -1.99 -10.16
CA VAL A 32 -0.10 -2.95 -9.09
C VAL A 32 1.18 -3.33 -8.35
N ILE A 33 2.22 -3.74 -9.08
CA ILE A 33 3.52 -4.13 -8.48
C ILE A 33 4.15 -2.96 -7.73
N TYR A 34 4.07 -1.75 -8.29
CA TYR A 34 4.56 -0.53 -7.62
C TYR A 34 3.87 -0.29 -6.28
N TRP A 35 2.54 -0.27 -6.26
CA TRP A 35 1.76 0.02 -5.05
C TRP A 35 1.87 -1.11 -4.01
N VAL A 36 1.95 -2.38 -4.44
CA VAL A 36 2.23 -3.50 -3.53
C VAL A 36 3.63 -3.38 -2.91
N SER A 37 4.64 -2.98 -3.70
CA SER A 37 6.00 -2.77 -3.19
C SER A 37 6.05 -1.62 -2.17
N ALA A 38 5.29 -0.54 -2.41
CA ALA A 38 5.14 0.56 -1.47
C ALA A 38 4.49 0.09 -0.15
N ALA A 39 3.43 -0.72 -0.22
CA ALA A 39 2.80 -1.29 0.96
C ALA A 39 3.79 -2.16 1.78
N VAL A 40 4.59 -3.00 1.10
CA VAL A 40 5.60 -3.85 1.76
C VAL A 40 6.68 -3.01 2.43
N LEU A 41 7.19 -1.96 1.77
CA LEU A 41 8.17 -1.05 2.37
C LEU A 41 7.59 -0.37 3.63
N SER A 42 6.36 0.13 3.55
CA SER A 42 5.65 0.76 4.66
C SER A 42 5.43 -0.21 5.83
N ILE A 43 5.07 -1.48 5.57
CA ILE A 43 4.97 -2.53 6.61
C ILE A 43 6.34 -2.73 7.29
N THR A 44 7.40 -2.88 6.49
CA THR A 44 8.76 -3.21 6.97
C THR A 44 9.34 -2.13 7.87
N VAL A 45 9.02 -0.86 7.63
CA VAL A 45 9.53 0.26 8.45
C VAL A 45 8.62 0.60 9.63
N THR A 46 7.39 0.07 9.66
CA THR A 46 6.37 0.39 10.70
C THR A 46 6.30 -0.64 11.81
N PHE A 47 6.57 -1.90 11.51
CA PHE A 47 6.53 -3.04 12.43
C PHE A 47 7.91 -3.66 12.58
#